data_AF-A0A2I1EU97-F1
#
_entry.id   AF-A0A2I1EU97-F1
#
_cell.length_a   1.000
_cell.length_b   1.000
_cell.length_c   1.000
_cell.angle_alpha   90.00
_cell.angle_beta   90.00
_cell.angle_gamma   90.00
#
_symmetry.space_group_name_H-M   'P 1'
#
loop_
_entity.id
_entity.type
_entity.pdbx_description
1 polymer ?
#
loop_
_entity_poly.entity_id
_entity_poly.type
_entity_poly.pdbx_seq_one_letter_code
_entity_poly.pdbx_strand_id
1 'polypeptide(L)'
;MNININDINDDVDALSQEIANGPPLFPAPNIIPGVITARFTRRKCSRGKRRINGYGLFKLFIIFQTNAHSRVAINRVAGDLWNTATRDNRQGYINLC
;
A
#
# COMPACT_ATOMS: atom_id res chain seq x y z
N MET A 1 -8.27 22.92 6.43
CA MET A 1 -7.01 22.39 6.99
C MET A 1 -5.93 22.64 5.95
N ASN A 2 -5.07 23.63 6.18
CA ASN A 2 -4.02 24.01 5.23
C ASN A 2 -2.87 23.03 5.43
N ILE A 3 -2.77 22.01 4.57
CA ILE A 3 -1.71 21.02 4.68
C ILE A 3 -0.43 21.68 4.16
N ASN A 4 0.54 21.89 5.03
CA ASN A 4 1.82 22.50 4.67
C ASN A 4 2.58 21.52 3.76
N ILE A 5 3.03 21.98 2.59
CA ILE A 5 3.75 21.13 1.62
C ILE A 5 5.05 20.56 2.22
N ASN A 6 5.71 21.31 3.11
CA ASN A 6 6.93 20.85 3.78
C ASN A 6 6.64 19.66 4.71
N ASP A 7 5.53 19.72 5.45
CA ASP A 7 5.06 18.64 6.34
C ASP A 7 4.72 17.37 5.55
N ILE A 8 4.19 17.50 4.32
CA ILE A 8 3.93 16.36 3.44
C ILE A 8 5.22 15.70 2.95
N ASN A 9 6.23 16.49 2.58
CA ASN A 9 7.49 15.94 2.07
C ASN A 9 8.26 15.23 3.19
N ASP A 10 8.30 15.80 4.39
CA ASP A 10 8.90 15.15 5.56
C ASP A 10 8.19 13.82 5.89
N ASP A 11 6.85 13.79 5.80
CA ASP A 11 6.04 12.57 5.98
C ASP A 11 6.30 11.52 4.87
N VAL A 12 6.51 11.96 3.62
CA VAL A 12 6.90 11.10 2.49
C VAL A 12 8.28 10.49 2.70
N ASP A 13 9.24 11.27 3.17
CA ASP A 13 10.60 10.81 3.42
C ASP A 13 10.63 9.82 4.59
N ALA A 14 9.95 10.13 5.70
CA ALA A 14 9.79 9.22 6.83
C ALA A 14 9.14 7.89 6.40
N LEU A 15 8.03 7.96 5.65
CA LEU A 15 7.35 6.78 5.11
C LEU A 15 8.28 5.96 4.20
N SER A 16 9.06 6.62 3.35
CA SER A 16 9.98 5.94 2.42
C SER A 16 11.09 5.22 3.17
N GLN A 17 11.62 5.81 4.25
CA GLN A 17 12.59 5.16 5.13
C GLN A 17 11.99 3.96 5.86
N GLU A 18 10.77 4.05 6.37
CA GLU A 18 10.11 2.90 7.00
C GLU A 18 9.88 1.75 6.00
N ILE A 19 9.49 2.06 4.76
CA ILE A 19 9.34 1.04 3.72
C ILE A 19 10.69 0.40 3.38
N ALA A 20 11.76 1.19 3.24
CA ALA A 20 13.09 0.69 2.92
C ALA A 20 13.67 -0.21 4.02
N ASN A 21 13.35 0.06 5.28
CA ASN A 21 13.77 -0.75 6.43
C ASN A 21 12.82 -1.92 6.75
N GLY A 22 11.62 -1.92 6.14
CA GLY A 22 10.62 -2.96 6.32
C GLY A 22 10.84 -4.19 5.42
N PRO A 23 9.92 -5.16 5.49
CA PRO A 23 9.91 -6.28 4.56
C PRO A 23 9.83 -5.80 3.09
N PRO A 24 10.48 -6.52 2.15
CA PRO A 24 10.42 -6.14 0.75
C PRO A 24 8.99 -6.24 0.21
N LEU A 25 8.55 -5.19 -0.47
CA LEU A 25 7.24 -5.16 -1.13
C LEU A 25 7.24 -5.90 -2.48
N PHE A 26 8.41 -6.20 -3.02
CA PHE A 26 8.58 -6.90 -4.30
C PHE A 26 9.66 -8.00 -4.18
N PRO A 27 9.46 -9.19 -4.79
CA PRO A 27 8.23 -9.63 -5.45
C PRO A 27 7.04 -9.68 -4.48
N ALA A 28 5.82 -9.82 -5.01
CA ALA A 28 4.62 -9.85 -4.17
C ALA A 28 4.75 -10.95 -3.09
N PRO A 29 4.32 -10.69 -1.84
CA PRO A 29 4.42 -11.67 -0.76
C PRO A 29 3.66 -12.95 -1.10
N ASN A 30 4.29 -14.10 -0.86
CA ASN A 30 3.67 -15.42 -1.08
C ASN A 30 2.49 -15.71 -0.14
N ILE A 31 2.41 -14.97 0.98
CA ILE A 31 1.38 -15.12 2.01
C ILE A 31 0.81 -13.75 2.32
N ILE A 32 -0.52 -13.63 2.32
CA ILE A 32 -1.23 -12.44 2.80
C ILE A 32 -1.48 -12.59 4.30
N PRO A 33 -0.95 -11.72 5.16
CA PRO A 33 -1.24 -11.74 6.58
C PRO A 33 -2.75 -11.72 6.85
N GLY A 34 -3.23 -12.56 7.78
CA GLY A 34 -4.66 -12.68 8.09
C GLY A 34 -5.34 -11.36 8.48
N VAL A 35 -4.57 -10.41 9.03
CA VAL A 35 -4.99 -9.04 9.34
C VAL A 35 -5.27 -8.17 8.10
N ILE A 36 -4.49 -8.34 7.02
CA ILE A 36 -4.77 -7.71 5.72
C ILE A 36 -6.03 -8.33 5.11
N THR A 37 -6.15 -9.65 5.18
CA THR A 37 -7.35 -10.40 4.75
C THR A 37 -8.60 -9.94 5.52
N ALA A 38 -8.50 -9.70 6.82
CA ALA A 38 -9.60 -9.20 7.65
C ALA A 38 -10.00 -7.75 7.31
N ARG A 39 -9.03 -6.86 7.07
CA ARG A 39 -9.30 -5.50 6.58
C ARG A 39 -9.96 -5.52 5.20
N PHE A 40 -9.58 -6.47 4.35
CA PHE A 40 -10.20 -6.68 3.04
C PHE A 40 -11.65 -7.17 3.17
N THR A 41 -11.91 -8.20 3.98
CA THR A 41 -13.26 -8.76 4.15
C THR A 41 -14.22 -7.80 4.85
N ARG A 42 -13.77 -6.98 5.80
CA ARG A 42 -14.62 -5.94 6.43
C ARG A 42 -15.12 -4.87 5.47
N ARG A 43 -14.42 -4.60 4.36
CA ARG A 43 -14.88 -3.65 3.31
C ARG A 43 -15.88 -4.25 2.31
N LYS A 44 -16.24 -5.53 2.43
CA LYS A 44 -17.25 -6.19 1.57
C LYS A 44 -18.70 -5.79 1.87
N CYS A 45 -18.96 -4.67 2.54
CA CYS A 45 -20.31 -4.25 2.89
C CYS A 45 -20.91 -3.28 1.85
N SER A 46 -22.12 -3.63 1.40
CA SER A 46 -23.19 -2.85 0.75
C SER A 46 -23.18 -2.51 -0.75
N ARG A 47 -22.06 -2.51 -1.49
CA ARG A 47 -22.11 -2.28 -2.96
C ARG A 47 -21.28 -3.30 -3.75
N GLY A 48 -21.87 -4.49 -3.91
CA GLY A 48 -21.52 -5.54 -4.88
C GLY A 48 -20.04 -5.93 -4.95
N LYS A 49 -19.65 -7.00 -4.23
CA LYS A 49 -18.44 -7.85 -4.44
C LYS A 49 -17.18 -7.18 -5.06
N ARG A 50 -16.88 -5.90 -4.84
CA ARG A 50 -15.68 -5.28 -5.41
C ARG A 50 -14.48 -5.90 -4.72
N ARG A 51 -13.82 -6.83 -5.42
CA ARG A 51 -12.53 -7.39 -5.02
C ARG A 51 -11.51 -6.26 -5.04
N ILE A 52 -10.58 -6.30 -4.10
CA ILE A 52 -9.45 -5.37 -4.09
C ILE A 52 -8.63 -5.68 -5.33
N ASN A 53 -8.14 -4.65 -6.03
CA ASN A 53 -7.23 -4.87 -7.15
C ASN A 53 -5.78 -4.96 -6.62
N GLY A 54 -4.86 -5.43 -7.46
CA GLY A 54 -3.45 -5.61 -7.07
C GLY A 54 -2.83 -4.35 -6.45
N TYR A 55 -3.09 -3.17 -7.01
CA TYR A 55 -2.62 -1.90 -6.43
C TYR A 55 -3.21 -1.63 -5.04
N GLY A 56 -4.49 -1.90 -4.84
CA GLY A 56 -5.14 -1.78 -3.55
C GLY A 56 -4.53 -2.73 -2.51
N LEU A 57 -4.22 -3.97 -2.90
CA LEU A 57 -3.58 -4.95 -2.03
C LEU A 57 -2.15 -4.50 -1.67
N PHE A 58 -1.35 -4.12 -2.67
CA PHE A 58 -0.01 -3.55 -2.49
C PHE A 58 -0.02 -2.37 -1.50
N LYS A 59 -0.97 -1.44 -1.65
CA LYS A 59 -1.11 -0.31 -0.74
C LYS A 59 -1.46 -0.73 0.70
N LEU A 60 -2.23 -1.81 0.88
CA LEU A 60 -2.51 -2.34 2.22
C LEU A 60 -1.26 -2.94 2.88
N PHE A 61 -0.33 -3.52 2.12
CA PHE A 61 0.95 -3.98 2.66
C PHE A 61 1.78 -2.82 3.18
N ILE A 62 1.88 -1.72 2.42
CA ILE A 62 2.53 -0.47 2.90
C ILE A 62 1.91 -0.04 4.22
N ILE A 63 0.59 0.15 4.26
CA ILE A 63 -0.14 0.59 5.46
C ILE A 63 0.03 -0.37 6.65
N PHE A 64 0.29 -1.65 6.38
CA PHE A 64 0.44 -2.65 7.43
C PHE A 64 1.84 -2.67 8.04
N GLN A 65 2.88 -2.42 7.23
CA GLN A 65 4.26 -2.46 7.70
C GLN A 65 4.80 -1.11 8.19
N THR A 66 4.08 -0.01 7.96
CA THR A 66 4.48 1.35 8.36
C THR A 66 3.64 1.88 9.51
N ASN A 67 4.13 2.91 10.18
CA ASN A 67 3.41 3.70 11.15
C ASN A 67 2.27 4.52 10.50
N ALA A 68 1.55 5.27 11.33
CA ALA A 68 0.43 6.10 10.89
C ALA A 68 0.93 7.35 10.14
N HIS A 69 0.96 7.27 8.80
CA HIS A 69 1.29 8.38 7.91
C HIS A 69 0.04 9.04 7.30
N SER A 70 0.19 10.25 6.76
CA SER A 70 -0.90 10.92 6.08
C SER A 70 -1.36 10.14 4.85
N ARG A 71 -2.66 10.23 4.53
CA ARG A 71 -3.20 9.61 3.31
C ARG A 71 -2.53 10.13 2.04
N VAL A 72 -2.05 11.39 2.06
CA VAL A 72 -1.38 12.02 0.93
C VAL A 72 0.00 11.41 0.71
N ALA A 73 0.81 11.29 1.76
CA ALA A 73 2.13 10.64 1.69
C ALA A 73 2.02 9.19 1.22
N ILE A 74 1.10 8.41 1.81
CA ILE A 74 0.85 7.03 1.41
C ILE A 74 0.45 6.92 -0.07
N ASN A 75 -0.41 7.81 -0.56
CA ASN A 75 -0.81 7.81 -1.97
C ASN A 75 0.37 8.10 -2.91
N ARG A 76 1.23 9.05 -2.54
CA ARG A 76 2.37 9.48 -3.34
C ARG A 76 3.40 8.35 -3.43
N VAL A 77 3.87 7.86 -2.29
CA VAL A 77 4.86 6.78 -2.23
C VAL A 77 4.33 5.50 -2.87
N ALA A 78 3.08 5.10 -2.59
CA ALA A 78 2.50 3.93 -3.24
C ALA A 78 2.38 4.08 -4.76
N GLY A 79 2.00 5.27 -5.24
CA GLY A 79 1.91 5.56 -6.66
C GLY A 79 3.27 5.46 -7.35
N ASP A 80 4.28 6.09 -6.77
CA ASP A 80 5.64 6.12 -7.32
C ASP A 80 6.26 4.72 -7.35
N LEU A 81 6.15 3.96 -6.25
CA LEU A 81 6.62 2.58 -6.19
C LEU A 81 5.88 1.66 -7.18
N TRP A 82 4.56 1.80 -7.31
CA TRP A 82 3.78 0.98 -8.24
C TRP A 82 4.10 1.29 -9.71
N ASN A 83 4.32 2.56 -10.04
CA ASN A 83 4.62 2.98 -11.41
C ASN A 83 6.04 2.61 -11.84
N THR A 84 7.00 2.59 -10.90
CA THR A 84 8.38 2.18 -11.14
C THR A 84 8.57 0.67 -11.10
N ALA A 85 7.66 -0.08 -10.47
CA ALA A 85 7.72 -1.54 -10.42
C ALA A 85 7.59 -2.20 -11.80
N THR A 86 8.31 -3.31 -11.96
CA THR A 86 8.22 -4.15 -13.18
C THR A 86 6.80 -4.68 -13.37
N ARG A 87 6.48 -5.07 -14.61
CA ARG A 87 5.20 -5.70 -14.93
C ARG A 87 4.97 -6.96 -14.09
N ASP A 88 5.99 -7.80 -13.93
CA ASP A 88 5.90 -9.06 -13.19
C ASP A 88 5.62 -8.83 -11.70
N ASN A 89 6.26 -7.83 -11.11
CA ASN A 89 6.02 -7.43 -9.72
C ASN A 89 4.56 -6.99 -9.50
N ARG A 90 4.02 -6.18 -10.42
CA ARG A 90 2.61 -5.77 -10.37
C ARG A 90 1.68 -6.95 -10.61
N GLN A 91 2.03 -7.86 -11.52
CA GLN A 91 1.24 -9.06 -11.82
C GLN A 91 1.16 -10.01 -10.62
N GLY A 92 2.23 -10.11 -9.83
CA GLY A 92 2.22 -10.87 -8.57
C GLY A 92 1.08 -10.45 -7.65
N TYR A 93 0.91 -9.14 -7.43
CA TYR A 93 -0.20 -8.61 -6.63
C TYR A 93 -1.58 -8.82 -7.26
N ILE A 94 -1.68 -8.74 -8.59
CA ILE A 94 -2.94 -9.00 -9.31
C ILE A 94 -3.34 -10.47 -9.16
N ASN A 95 -2.39 -11.40 -9.24
CA ASN A 95 -2.63 -12.84 -9.10
C ASN A 95 -3.10 -13.23 -7.68
N LEU A 96 -2.81 -12.40 -6.68
CA LEU A 96 -3.24 -12.59 -5.30
C LEU A 96 -4.70 -12.12 -5.02
N CYS A 97 -5.37 -11.46 -5.98
CA CYS A 97 -6.70 -10.84 -5.82
C CYS A 97 -7.83 -11.63 -6.50
#